data_AF-A0A968Y4S9-F1
#
_entry.id   AF-A0A968Y4S9-F1
#
_cell.length_a   1.000
_cell.length_b   1.000
_cell.length_c   1.000
_cell.angle_alpha   90.00
_cell.angle_beta   90.00
_cell.angle_gamma   90.00
#
_symmetry.space_group_name_H-M   'P 1'
#
loop_
_entity.id
_entity.type
_entity.pdbx_description
1 polymer ?
#
loop_
_entity_poly.entity_id
_entity_poly.type
_entity_poly.pdbx_seq_one_letter_code
_entity_poly.pdbx_strand_id
1 'polypeptide(L)'
;FFPMHLRGIEGTLTDTMHATLTGVGLLFMLLALGCAATAFGKWFRLYSIGTILIFVVFGVLAGLDGSRLEANLPTPWMGVWERINIFAYMLWVVVLAILLLRIQVTPFQNDLGGKRVSG
;
A
#
# COMPACT_ATOMS: atom_id res chain seq x y z
N PHE A 1 -8.30 -3.65 15.02
CA PHE A 1 -6.89 -3.97 15.37
C PHE A 1 -6.92 -5.21 16.25
N PHE A 2 -6.17 -6.25 15.89
CA PHE A 2 -6.05 -7.48 16.66
C PHE A 2 -4.57 -7.64 17.01
N PRO A 3 -4.14 -7.58 18.28
CA PRO A 3 -2.73 -7.72 18.64
C PRO A 3 -2.26 -9.17 18.46
N MET A 4 -1.06 -9.34 17.90
CA MET A 4 -0.38 -10.63 17.86
C MET A 4 0.40 -10.82 19.16
N HIS A 5 0.41 -12.04 19.68
CA HIS A 5 1.21 -12.39 20.84
C HIS A 5 2.70 -12.35 20.51
N LEU A 6 3.52 -12.21 21.55
CA LEU A 6 4.97 -12.37 21.42
C LEU A 6 5.29 -13.81 21.01
N ARG A 7 6.33 -13.98 20.17
CA ARG A 7 6.83 -15.30 19.77
C ARG A 7 7.07 -16.19 21.00
N GLY A 8 6.75 -17.47 20.86
CA GLY A 8 6.90 -18.47 21.92
C GLY A 8 5.72 -18.55 22.88
N ILE A 9 4.75 -17.64 22.77
CA ILE A 9 3.46 -17.73 23.45
C ILE A 9 2.48 -18.44 22.52
N GLU A 10 1.62 -19.29 23.10
CA GLU A 10 0.57 -19.98 22.37
C GLU A 10 -0.36 -18.95 21.69
N GLY A 11 -0.50 -19.09 20.37
CA GLY A 11 -1.33 -18.21 19.56
C GLY A 11 -2.81 -18.41 19.89
N THR A 12 -3.56 -17.32 19.85
CA THR A 12 -5.01 -17.31 20.10
C THR A 12 -5.76 -16.88 18.84
N LEU A 13 -7.09 -16.82 18.93
CA LEU A 13 -7.93 -16.25 17.87
C LEU A 13 -7.48 -14.84 17.44
N THR A 14 -6.87 -14.06 18.33
CA THR A 14 -6.40 -12.71 18.02
C THR A 14 -5.26 -12.71 16.99
N ASP A 15 -4.37 -13.69 17.05
CA ASP A 15 -3.26 -13.88 16.12
C ASP A 15 -3.78 -14.24 14.72
N THR A 16 -4.76 -15.15 14.66
CA THR A 16 -5.45 -15.52 13.42
C THR A 16 -6.19 -14.33 12.81
N MET A 17 -6.87 -13.53 13.64
CA MET A 17 -7.57 -12.33 13.18
C MET A 17 -6.59 -11.25 12.73
N HIS A 18 -5.42 -11.13 13.36
CA HIS A 18 -4.35 -10.24 12.91
C HIS A 18 -3.88 -10.65 11.51
N ALA A 19 -3.49 -11.91 11.31
CA ALA A 19 -3.01 -12.42 10.04
C ALA A 19 -4.07 -12.27 8.93
N THR A 20 -5.33 -12.59 9.24
CA THR A 20 -6.46 -12.44 8.31
C THR A 20 -6.66 -10.98 7.90
N LEU A 21 -6.68 -10.05 8.87
CA LEU A 21 -6.84 -8.63 8.59
C LEU A 21 -5.67 -8.08 7.76
N THR A 22 -4.45 -8.51 8.04
CA THR A 22 -3.26 -8.14 7.27
C THR A 22 -3.35 -8.64 5.83
N GLY A 23 -3.76 -9.89 5.61
CA GLY A 23 -3.94 -10.46 4.27
C GLY A 23 -5.05 -9.77 3.46
N VAL A 24 -6.22 -9.57 4.07
CA VAL A 24 -7.35 -8.86 3.44
C VAL A 24 -7.01 -7.39 3.18
N GLY A 25 -6.32 -6.73 4.12
CA GLY A 25 -5.85 -5.36 3.95
C GLY A 25 -4.89 -5.22 2.76
N LEU A 26 -3.94 -6.16 2.63
CA LEU A 26 -3.01 -6.19 1.50
C LEU A 26 -3.75 -6.35 0.15
N LEU A 27 -4.77 -7.19 0.10
CA LEU A 27 -5.63 -7.35 -1.08
C LEU A 27 -6.34 -6.03 -1.45
N PHE A 28 -6.96 -5.36 -0.47
CA PHE A 28 -7.62 -4.07 -0.73
C PHE A 28 -6.65 -2.99 -1.17
N MET A 29 -5.44 -2.95 -0.61
CA MET A 29 -4.39 -2.04 -1.06
C MET A 29 -4.03 -2.33 -2.53
N LEU A 30 -3.76 -3.58 -2.89
CA LEU A 30 -3.46 -3.95 -4.28
C LEU A 30 -4.58 -3.55 -5.25
N LEU A 31 -5.84 -3.75 -4.88
CA LEU A 31 -6.98 -3.30 -5.67
C LEU A 31 -7.01 -1.78 -5.82
N ALA A 32 -6.78 -1.03 -4.74
CA ALA A 32 -6.71 0.43 -4.78
C ALA A 32 -5.60 0.92 -5.71
N LEU A 33 -4.40 0.33 -5.62
CA LEU A 33 -3.28 0.63 -6.52
C LEU A 33 -3.64 0.29 -7.98
N GLY A 34 -4.28 -0.85 -8.22
CA GLY A 34 -4.70 -1.27 -9.56
C GLY A 34 -5.69 -0.30 -10.19
N CYS A 35 -6.73 0.09 -9.45
CA CYS A 35 -7.74 1.06 -9.89
C CYS A 35 -7.13 2.45 -10.13
N ALA A 36 -6.25 2.91 -9.24
CA ALA A 36 -5.60 4.21 -9.40
C ALA A 36 -4.58 4.20 -10.55
N ALA A 37 -3.90 3.09 -10.81
CA ALA A 37 -2.96 2.96 -11.94
C ALA A 37 -3.65 3.13 -13.30
N THR A 38 -4.94 2.82 -13.42
CA THR A 38 -5.72 3.00 -14.67
C THR A 38 -6.38 4.39 -14.78
N ALA A 39 -6.51 5.12 -13.67
CA ALA A 39 -7.20 6.40 -13.63
C ALA A 39 -6.35 7.62 -14.03
N PHE A 40 -5.01 7.51 -14.01
CA PHE A 40 -4.08 8.64 -14.26
C PHE A 40 -3.07 8.37 -15.39
N GLY A 41 -2.21 9.35 -15.66
CA GLY A 41 -1.23 9.31 -16.76
C GLY A 41 -0.16 8.20 -16.66
N LYS A 42 0.55 7.98 -17.78
CA LYS A 42 1.52 6.87 -17.97
C LYS A 42 2.60 6.78 -16.88
N TRP A 43 3.08 7.91 -16.36
CA TRP A 43 4.09 7.96 -15.30
C TRP A 43 3.56 7.44 -13.95
N PHE A 44 2.36 7.85 -13.55
CA PHE A 44 1.73 7.38 -12.32
C PHE A 44 1.36 5.89 -12.41
N ARG A 45 1.00 5.42 -13.60
CA ARG A 45 0.77 4.00 -13.87
C ARG A 45 2.04 3.17 -13.65
N LEU A 46 3.19 3.59 -14.19
CA LEU A 46 4.46 2.90 -13.97
C LEU A 46 4.89 2.90 -12.50
N TYR A 47 4.72 4.03 -11.81
CA TYR A 47 4.99 4.13 -10.37
C TYR A 47 4.11 3.16 -9.57
N SER A 48 2.80 3.14 -9.83
CA SER A 48 1.86 2.22 -9.17
C SER A 48 2.18 0.75 -9.44
N ILE A 49 2.58 0.40 -10.66
CA ILE A 49 3.03 -0.97 -10.99
C ILE A 49 4.27 -1.33 -10.17
N GLY A 50 5.26 -0.42 -10.07
CA GLY A 50 6.43 -0.63 -9.22
C GLY A 50 6.07 -0.86 -7.76
N THR A 51 5.14 -0.06 -7.21
CA THR A 51 4.64 -0.25 -5.84
C THR A 51 3.89 -1.56 -5.67
N ILE A 52 3.08 -1.99 -6.64
CA ILE A 52 2.43 -3.31 -6.64
C ILE A 52 3.47 -4.44 -6.59
N LEU A 53 4.54 -4.36 -7.38
CA LEU A 53 5.60 -5.36 -7.38
C LEU A 53 6.29 -5.45 -6.01
N ILE A 54 6.60 -4.30 -5.39
CA ILE A 54 7.13 -4.24 -4.02
C ILE A 54 6.16 -4.96 -3.07
N PHE A 55 4.88 -4.61 -3.12
CA PHE A 55 3.84 -5.22 -2.30
C PHE A 55 3.75 -6.74 -2.41
N VAL A 56 3.78 -7.24 -3.64
CA VAL A 56 3.71 -8.67 -3.92
C VAL A 56 4.96 -9.37 -3.41
N VAL A 57 6.15 -8.85 -3.72
CA VAL A 57 7.42 -9.48 -3.29
C VAL A 57 7.53 -9.53 -1.78
N PHE A 58 7.39 -8.39 -1.09
CA PHE A 58 7.56 -8.35 0.36
C PHE A 58 6.36 -8.95 1.10
N GLY A 59 5.15 -8.90 0.53
CA GLY A 59 3.99 -9.60 1.05
C GLY A 59 4.15 -11.12 1.01
N VAL A 60 4.67 -11.67 -0.09
CA VAL A 60 4.98 -13.10 -0.20
C VAL A 60 6.09 -13.49 0.78
N LEU A 61 7.16 -12.70 0.90
CA LEU A 61 8.23 -12.95 1.87
C LEU A 61 7.71 -12.97 3.31
N ALA A 62 6.86 -12.01 3.69
CA ALA A 62 6.22 -11.98 5.00
C ALA A 62 5.29 -13.18 5.23
N GLY A 63 4.53 -13.59 4.22
CA GLY A 63 3.65 -14.77 4.28
C GLY A 63 4.43 -16.08 4.45
N LEU A 64 5.55 -16.24 3.74
CA LEU A 64 6.45 -17.39 3.91
C LEU A 64 7.05 -17.42 5.32
N ASP A 65 7.45 -16.27 5.85
CA ASP A 65 7.92 -16.17 7.24
C ASP A 65 6.80 -16.41 8.27
N GLY A 66 5.52 -16.22 7.92
CA GLY A 66 4.37 -16.59 8.77
C GLY A 66 4.35 -18.07 9.14
N SER A 67 4.56 -18.97 8.18
CA SER A 67 4.67 -20.42 8.45
C SER A 67 5.84 -20.78 9.36
N ARG A 68 6.96 -20.03 9.25
CA ARG A 68 8.13 -20.19 10.11
C ARG A 68 7.87 -19.67 11.51
N LEU A 69 7.09 -18.60 11.64
CA LEU A 69 6.69 -18.04 12.92
C LEU A 69 5.85 -19.05 13.72
N GLU A 70 4.89 -19.73 13.09
CA GLU A 70 4.10 -20.81 13.69
C GLU A 70 4.97 -21.98 14.16
N ALA A 71 5.99 -22.33 13.37
CA ALA A 71 6.97 -23.36 13.74
C ALA A 71 8.00 -22.89 14.79
N ASN A 72 7.85 -21.69 15.37
CA ASN A 72 8.80 -21.06 16.29
C ASN A 72 10.24 -20.95 15.72
N LEU A 73 10.38 -20.89 14.40
CA LEU A 73 11.65 -20.72 13.72
C LEU A 73 12.06 -19.24 13.66
N PRO A 74 13.37 -18.94 13.48
CA PRO A 74 13.85 -17.57 13.35
C PRO A 74 13.29 -16.89 12.08
N THR A 75 12.68 -15.72 12.26
CA THR A 75 12.24 -14.84 11.15
C THR A 75 12.84 -13.43 11.28
N PRO A 76 14.18 -13.29 11.15
CA PRO A 76 14.86 -12.03 11.44
C PRO A 76 14.40 -10.86 10.56
N TRP A 77 13.89 -11.15 9.36
CA TRP A 77 13.50 -10.14 8.38
C TRP A 77 11.99 -9.90 8.27
N MET A 78 11.16 -10.77 8.86
CA MET A 78 9.70 -10.67 8.75
C MET A 78 9.21 -9.27 9.09
N GLY A 79 9.76 -8.71 10.18
CA GLY A 79 9.40 -7.37 10.56
C GLY A 79 9.73 -6.35 9.47
N VAL A 80 10.94 -6.38 8.92
CA VAL A 80 11.38 -5.46 7.86
C VAL A 80 10.47 -5.53 6.63
N TRP A 81 10.06 -6.73 6.20
CA TRP A 81 9.14 -6.92 5.07
C TRP A 81 7.81 -6.20 5.27
N GLU A 82 7.24 -6.31 6.48
CA GLU A 82 6.00 -5.61 6.83
C GLU A 82 6.17 -4.08 6.79
N ARG A 83 7.31 -3.55 7.27
CA ARG A 83 7.58 -2.10 7.27
C ARG A 83 7.77 -1.58 5.84
N ILE A 84 8.44 -2.33 4.98
CA ILE A 84 8.62 -1.95 3.57
C ILE A 84 7.25 -1.84 2.89
N ASN A 85 6.36 -2.80 3.10
CA ASN A 85 5.00 -2.75 2.53
C ASN A 85 4.22 -1.51 3.00
N ILE A 86 4.15 -1.28 4.32
CA ILE A 86 3.35 -0.16 4.84
C ILE A 86 3.94 1.20 4.44
N PHE A 87 5.26 1.37 4.45
CA PHE A 87 5.87 2.63 4.04
C PHE A 87 5.78 2.87 2.53
N ALA A 88 5.90 1.82 1.71
CA ALA A 88 5.66 1.93 0.28
C ALA A 88 4.22 2.36 0.00
N TYR A 89 3.25 1.83 0.75
CA TYR A 89 1.86 2.25 0.67
C TYR A 89 1.67 3.72 1.03
N MET A 90 2.20 4.14 2.18
CA MET A 90 2.06 5.50 2.69
C MET A 90 2.67 6.51 1.71
N LEU A 91 3.85 6.21 1.17
CA LEU A 91 4.47 7.05 0.15
C LEU A 91 3.60 7.12 -1.11
N TRP A 92 3.03 6.00 -1.54
CA TRP A 92 2.12 5.96 -2.67
C TRP A 92 0.86 6.79 -2.44
N VAL A 93 0.25 6.73 -1.24
CA VAL A 93 -0.89 7.57 -0.86
C VAL A 93 -0.54 9.06 -0.89
N VAL A 94 0.65 9.45 -0.40
CA VAL A 94 1.12 10.85 -0.48
C VAL A 94 1.23 11.31 -1.94
N VAL A 95 1.84 10.50 -2.81
CA VAL A 95 1.97 10.83 -4.24
C VAL A 95 0.59 10.95 -4.90
N LEU A 96 -0.34 10.03 -4.60
CA LEU A 96 -1.72 10.11 -5.09
C LEU A 96 -2.40 11.41 -4.62
N ALA A 97 -2.28 11.77 -3.35
CA ALA A 97 -2.87 12.99 -2.81
C ALA A 97 -2.32 14.26 -3.49
N ILE A 98 -0.99 14.32 -3.70
CA ILE A 98 -0.36 15.43 -4.44
C ILE A 98 -0.90 15.49 -5.86
N LEU A 99 -1.01 14.35 -6.55
CA LEU A 99 -1.52 14.29 -7.92
C LEU A 99 -2.96 14.80 -8.01
N LEU A 100 -3.83 14.36 -7.09
CA LEU A 100 -5.22 14.82 -7.01
C LEU A 100 -5.29 16.33 -6.79
N LEU A 101 -4.48 16.89 -5.88
CA LEU A 101 -4.42 18.33 -5.64
C LEU A 101 -3.97 19.10 -6.89
N ARG A 102 -2.97 18.60 -7.64
CA ARG A 102 -2.50 19.25 -8.88
C ARG A 102 -3.56 19.22 -9.98
N ILE A 103 -4.30 18.11 -10.09
CA ILE A 103 -5.40 17.98 -11.05
C ILE A 103 -6.56 18.91 -10.70
N GLN A 104 -6.85 19.20 -9.44
CA GLN A 104 -7.92 20.14 -9.07
C GLN A 104 -7.53 21.63 -9.29
N VAL A 105 -6.25 21.97 -9.08
CA VAL A 105 -5.76 23.35 -9.27
C VAL A 105 -5.76 23.77 -10.75
N THR A 106 -5.49 22.83 -11.66
CA THR A 106 -5.35 23.14 -13.10
C THR A 106 -6.68 23.61 -13.75
N PRO A 107 -7.83 22.95 -13.53
CA PRO A 107 -9.15 23.42 -13.96
C PRO A 107 -9.54 24.77 -13.33
N PHE A 108 -9.28 24.96 -12.04
CA PHE A 108 -9.67 26.19 -11.34
C PHE A 108 -8.94 27.44 -11.87
N GLN A 109 -7.64 27.33 -12.20
CA GLN A 109 -6.92 28.43 -12.83
C GLN A 109 -7.42 28.74 -14.25
N ASN A 110 -7.92 27.74 -14.98
CA ASN A 110 -8.51 27.96 -16.31
C ASN A 110 -9.86 28.68 -16.22
N ASP A 111 -10.68 28.37 -15.21
CA ASP A 111 -11.98 29.02 -15.00
C ASP A 111 -11.86 30.49 -14.55
N LEU A 112 -10.82 30.83 -13.79
CA LEU A 112 -10.54 32.22 -13.37
C LEU A 112 -9.71 33.00 -14.39
N GLY A 113 -8.88 32.33 -15.20
CA GLY A 113 -7.98 32.93 -16.18
C GLY A 113 -8.56 33.04 -17.60
N GLY A 114 -9.67 32.34 -17.89
CA GLY A 114 -10.26 32.19 -19.23
C GLY A 114 -11.01 33.40 -19.81
N LYS A 115 -11.04 34.55 -19.14
CA LYS A 115 -11.45 35.83 -19.75
C LYS A 115 -10.24 36.73 -20.01
N ARG A 116 -9.38 36.34 -20.94
CA ARG A 116 -8.56 37.30 -21.68
C ARG A 116 -8.70 37.07 -23.19
N VAL A 117 -9.65 37.82 -23.73
CA VAL A 117 -9.64 38.57 -25.00
C VAL A 117 -8.62 38.12 -26.06
N SER A 118 -9.16 37.63 -27.18
CA SER A 118 -8.76 37.99 -28.55
C SER A 118 -9.97 37.67 -29.44
N GLY A 119 -10.60 38.60 -30.13
CA GLY A 119 -9.98 39.64 -30.96
C GLY A 119 -9.99 39.12 -32.39
#